data_AF-A0A0F4L930-F1
#
_entry.id   AF-A0A0F4L930-F1
#
_cell.length_a   1.000
_cell.length_b   1.000
_cell.length_c   1.000
_cell.angle_alpha   90.00
_cell.angle_beta   90.00
_cell.angle_gamma   90.00
#
_symmetry.space_group_name_H-M   'P 1'
#
loop_
_entity.id
_entity.type
_entity.pdbx_description
1 polymer ?
#
loop_
_entity_poly.entity_id
_entity_poly.type
_entity_poly.pdbx_seq_one_letter_code
_entity_poly.pdbx_strand_id
1 'polypeptide(L)'
;MNFKRKVIKLNSSIALSLALFSCVDVETNSFHNVVQASSYQKAKITHNAFIYNNKGKRKIDFTLKKGKLIKVYNRKKIKGKKFIRIGKNKYIKKSNVRKIKKYLFTINLENYVSAHVIPQKDSAFGNDFIGKQKIYEKQRDSNGNEWLAVNKDNWLLKTDVENSSKKDKDDADQENRSILSSSPKKTITEIKNDSYTKAIEDSFLSQLNALRNNKGMRPFIYNEALHSYAKLRAKETLRNYSHVRPNGEKTKFGEVLAGGTASAYGSPEITAKEILDCFIYYDAASNWQHRDLLLNPNYTKMGVGIAWDKNTDYADAAVGFNLIANFY
;
A
#
# COMPACT_ATOMS: atom_id res chain seq x y z
N MET A 1 8.48 -39.53 -27.17
CA MET A 1 8.80 -39.70 -25.74
C MET A 1 7.94 -38.73 -24.94
N ASN A 2 6.94 -39.27 -24.23
CA ASN A 2 5.91 -38.52 -23.51
C ASN A 2 6.46 -37.96 -22.20
N PHE A 3 6.35 -36.65 -21.97
CA PHE A 3 6.36 -36.08 -20.62
C PHE A 3 5.11 -35.22 -20.41
N LYS A 4 4.11 -35.81 -19.73
CA LYS A 4 2.92 -35.13 -19.22
C LYS A 4 3.35 -34.10 -18.16
N ARG A 5 3.13 -32.80 -18.41
CA ARG A 5 3.16 -31.78 -17.34
C ARG A 5 1.85 -31.85 -16.55
N LYS A 6 1.94 -32.31 -15.29
CA LYS A 6 0.86 -32.19 -14.30
C LYS A 6 0.60 -30.71 -14.03
N VAL A 7 -0.64 -30.26 -14.27
CA VAL A 7 -1.15 -28.97 -13.79
C VAL A 7 -1.32 -29.08 -12.27
N ILE A 8 -0.48 -28.37 -11.51
CA ILE A 8 -0.74 -28.09 -10.10
C ILE A 8 -1.46 -26.74 -10.06
N LYS A 9 -2.77 -26.75 -9.75
CA LYS A 9 -3.52 -25.53 -9.44
C LYS A 9 -2.97 -24.94 -8.14
N LEU A 10 -2.23 -23.83 -8.26
CA LEU A 10 -1.90 -22.95 -7.15
C LEU A 10 -2.96 -21.85 -7.08
N ASN A 11 -3.78 -21.88 -6.03
CA ASN A 11 -4.58 -20.72 -5.63
C ASN A 11 -3.63 -19.70 -4.99
N SER A 12 -3.05 -18.80 -5.78
CA SER A 12 -2.13 -17.76 -5.33
C SER A 12 -2.83 -16.40 -5.26
N SER A 13 -3.11 -15.93 -4.05
CA SER A 13 -3.33 -14.51 -3.78
C SER A 13 -1.96 -13.82 -3.70
N ILE A 14 -1.59 -13.21 -4.82
CA ILE A 14 -0.54 -12.21 -5.08
C ILE A 14 0.45 -11.93 -3.93
N ALA A 15 1.67 -12.43 -4.10
CA ALA A 15 2.88 -11.88 -3.50
C ALA A 15 3.81 -11.51 -4.67
N LEU A 16 4.10 -10.21 -4.85
CA LEU A 16 5.17 -9.76 -5.71
C LEU A 16 6.38 -9.47 -4.81
N SER A 17 7.41 -10.31 -4.93
CA SER A 17 8.73 -10.10 -4.34
C SER A 17 9.77 -10.48 -5.39
N LEU A 18 10.70 -9.58 -5.68
CA LEU A 18 12.06 -9.81 -6.20
C LEU A 18 12.80 -8.46 -6.06
N ALA A 19 14.01 -8.32 -5.53
CA ALA A 19 14.89 -9.21 -4.78
C ALA A 19 15.97 -8.34 -4.06
N LEU A 20 16.41 -8.81 -2.91
CA LEU A 20 17.57 -8.34 -2.14
C LEU A 20 18.87 -8.81 -2.82
N PHE A 21 19.92 -7.99 -2.83
CA PHE A 21 21.30 -8.47 -2.85
C PHE A 21 21.89 -8.31 -1.45
N SER A 22 22.14 -9.42 -0.78
CA SER A 22 23.04 -9.53 0.37
C SER A 22 24.25 -10.36 -0.05
N CYS A 23 25.44 -9.86 0.24
CA CYS A 23 26.68 -10.61 0.10
C CYS A 23 26.72 -11.83 1.06
N VAL A 24 27.48 -12.81 0.61
CA VAL A 24 27.57 -14.21 1.01
C VAL A 24 28.24 -14.39 2.37
N ASP A 25 27.81 -15.40 3.12
CA ASP A 25 28.72 -16.29 3.87
C ASP A 25 28.29 -17.75 3.68
N VAL A 26 29.29 -18.63 3.67
CA VAL A 26 29.34 -20.00 3.12
C VAL A 26 29.04 -21.09 4.17
N GLU A 27 28.45 -22.20 3.67
CA GLU A 27 28.37 -23.61 4.19
C GLU A 27 27.62 -23.88 5.52
N THR A 28 26.90 -24.99 5.77
CA THR A 28 26.97 -26.40 5.32
C THR A 28 25.58 -27.08 5.31
N ASN A 29 25.43 -28.13 4.49
CA ASN A 29 24.32 -29.10 4.50
C ASN A 29 23.99 -29.71 5.88
N SER A 30 22.71 -29.80 6.24
CA SER A 30 22.20 -30.90 7.06
C SER A 30 20.68 -31.10 6.88
N PHE A 31 20.30 -32.30 6.46
CA PHE A 31 18.91 -32.78 6.45
C PHE A 31 18.37 -32.83 7.88
N HIS A 32 17.40 -31.98 8.22
CA HIS A 32 16.61 -32.10 9.45
C HIS A 32 15.11 -32.17 9.14
N ASN A 33 14.47 -33.24 9.61
CA ASN A 33 13.01 -33.38 9.64
C ASN A 33 12.38 -32.13 10.26
N VAL A 34 11.64 -31.37 9.45
CA VAL A 34 10.95 -30.17 9.95
C VAL A 34 9.76 -30.61 10.79
N VAL A 35 9.98 -30.76 12.10
CA VAL A 35 8.87 -30.81 13.07
C VAL A 35 8.22 -29.44 13.07
N GLN A 36 7.06 -29.35 12.42
CA GLN A 36 6.30 -28.11 12.31
C GLN A 36 6.00 -27.56 13.71
N ALA A 37 6.66 -26.47 14.09
CA ALA A 37 6.45 -25.84 15.40
C ALA A 37 4.98 -25.43 15.53
N SER A 38 4.25 -26.00 16.51
CA SER A 38 2.85 -25.63 16.72
C SER A 38 2.78 -24.16 17.11
N SER A 39 2.20 -23.31 16.27
CA SER A 39 1.97 -21.90 16.60
C SER A 39 1.05 -21.81 17.82
N TYR A 40 1.51 -21.15 18.88
CA TYR A 40 0.73 -20.95 20.10
C TYR A 40 0.51 -19.46 20.35
N GLN A 41 -0.67 -19.09 20.83
CA GLN A 41 -0.97 -17.71 21.24
C GLN A 41 -0.71 -17.54 22.74
N LYS A 42 -0.29 -16.35 23.20
CA LYS A 42 -0.19 -16.07 24.64
C LYS A 42 -1.54 -15.56 25.19
N ALA A 43 -1.91 -16.03 26.38
CA ALA A 43 -3.08 -15.53 27.11
C ALA A 43 -2.73 -15.29 28.58
N LYS A 44 -3.40 -14.32 29.22
CA LYS A 44 -3.27 -14.03 30.64
C LYS A 44 -4.42 -14.68 31.39
N ILE A 45 -4.11 -15.36 32.49
CA ILE A 45 -5.09 -15.92 33.41
C ILE A 45 -5.77 -14.75 34.15
N THR A 46 -7.10 -14.62 34.04
CA THR A 46 -7.87 -13.51 34.67
C THR A 46 -8.40 -13.86 36.04
N HIS A 47 -8.60 -15.15 36.31
CA HIS A 47 -9.04 -15.72 37.58
C HIS A 47 -8.27 -17.02 37.83
N ASN A 48 -8.10 -17.43 39.08
CA ASN A 48 -7.48 -18.72 39.38
C ASN A 48 -8.18 -19.83 38.56
N ALA A 49 -7.38 -20.66 37.88
CA ALA A 49 -7.87 -21.58 36.87
C ALA A 49 -7.40 -23.01 37.14
N PHE A 50 -8.36 -23.92 37.27
CA PHE A 50 -8.08 -25.35 37.35
C PHE A 50 -7.69 -25.92 35.99
N ILE A 51 -6.81 -26.93 36.00
CA ILE A 51 -6.46 -27.72 34.81
C ILE A 51 -7.39 -28.92 34.70
N TYR A 52 -7.86 -29.22 33.49
CA TYR A 52 -8.73 -30.32 33.13
C TYR A 52 -8.05 -31.23 32.11
N ASN A 53 -8.46 -32.50 32.05
CA ASN A 53 -8.07 -33.42 30.99
C ASN A 53 -9.02 -33.33 29.77
N ASN A 54 -8.76 -34.12 28.72
CA ASN A 54 -9.52 -34.14 27.48
C ASN A 54 -10.98 -34.60 27.62
N LYS A 55 -11.34 -35.26 28.74
CA LYS A 55 -12.68 -35.68 29.15
C LYS A 55 -13.37 -34.67 30.09
N GLY A 56 -12.67 -33.60 30.48
CA GLY A 56 -13.21 -32.55 31.35
C GLY A 56 -13.19 -32.87 32.83
N LYS A 57 -12.45 -33.91 33.25
CA LYS A 57 -12.18 -34.16 34.68
C LYS A 57 -11.06 -33.21 35.15
N ARG A 58 -11.24 -32.59 36.32
CA ARG A 58 -10.26 -31.71 36.95
C ARG A 58 -9.03 -32.53 37.36
N LYS A 59 -7.83 -32.03 37.09
CA LYS A 59 -6.60 -32.52 37.71
C LYS A 59 -6.47 -31.87 39.08
N ILE A 60 -6.49 -32.70 40.12
CA ILE A 60 -6.35 -32.28 41.52
C ILE A 60 -4.92 -31.72 41.68
N ASP A 61 -4.75 -30.69 42.51
CA ASP A 61 -3.49 -29.96 42.82
C ASP A 61 -2.89 -29.02 41.77
N PHE A 62 -3.40 -29.01 40.53
CA PHE A 62 -2.90 -28.11 39.49
C PHE A 62 -3.80 -26.90 39.26
N THR A 63 -3.51 -25.81 39.98
CA THR A 63 -4.16 -24.50 39.80
C THR A 63 -3.20 -23.45 39.24
N LEU A 64 -3.61 -22.77 38.17
CA LEU A 64 -2.91 -21.62 37.63
C LEU A 64 -3.43 -20.35 38.30
N LYS A 65 -2.52 -19.58 38.90
CA LYS A 65 -2.88 -18.33 39.58
C LYS A 65 -3.20 -17.20 38.59
N LYS A 66 -4.10 -16.31 39.00
CA LYS A 66 -4.40 -15.04 38.30
C LYS A 66 -3.10 -14.30 37.96
N GLY A 67 -3.05 -13.70 36.78
CA GLY A 67 -1.90 -12.94 36.29
C GLY A 67 -0.91 -13.74 35.45
N LYS A 68 -0.85 -15.07 35.61
CA LYS A 68 0.09 -15.93 34.87
C LYS A 68 -0.16 -15.89 33.36
N LEU A 69 0.92 -15.80 32.58
CA LEU A 69 0.89 -15.95 31.13
C LEU A 69 1.00 -17.43 30.73
N ILE A 70 0.20 -17.84 29.76
CA ILE A 70 0.11 -19.22 29.30
C ILE A 70 0.09 -19.32 27.78
N LYS A 71 0.58 -20.46 27.27
CA LYS A 71 0.51 -20.82 25.85
C LYS A 71 -0.86 -21.43 25.53
N VAL A 72 -1.48 -20.96 24.47
CA VAL A 72 -2.77 -21.39 23.95
C VAL A 72 -2.55 -22.10 22.62
N TYR A 73 -2.79 -23.41 22.61
CA TYR A 73 -2.62 -24.22 21.42
C TYR A 73 -3.91 -24.28 20.59
N ASN A 74 -4.99 -24.79 21.19
CA ASN A 74 -6.26 -24.99 20.49
C ASN A 74 -7.46 -24.81 21.42
N ARG A 75 -8.64 -24.64 20.83
CA ARG A 75 -9.91 -24.59 21.57
C ARG A 75 -10.61 -25.94 21.48
N LYS A 76 -11.28 -26.36 22.55
CA LYS A 76 -12.06 -27.60 22.57
C LYS A 76 -13.36 -27.37 23.33
N LYS A 77 -14.49 -27.84 22.81
CA LYS A 77 -15.71 -28.00 23.62
C LYS A 77 -15.62 -29.36 24.33
N ILE A 78 -15.81 -29.35 25.65
CA ILE A 78 -15.85 -30.57 26.46
C ILE A 78 -17.13 -30.50 27.28
N LYS A 79 -18.07 -31.42 27.05
CA LYS A 79 -19.40 -31.44 27.70
C LYS A 79 -20.11 -30.08 27.61
N GLY A 80 -20.23 -29.53 26.40
CA GLY A 80 -20.87 -28.23 26.12
C GLY A 80 -20.08 -26.98 26.52
N LYS A 81 -19.10 -27.10 27.43
CA LYS A 81 -18.31 -25.95 27.93
C LYS A 81 -17.08 -25.69 27.07
N LYS A 82 -16.72 -24.42 26.88
CA LYS A 82 -15.57 -23.98 26.06
C LYS A 82 -14.26 -24.03 26.87
N PHE A 83 -13.30 -24.80 26.40
CA PHE A 83 -11.96 -24.93 26.97
C PHE A 83 -10.86 -24.52 25.99
N ILE A 84 -9.69 -24.21 26.55
CA ILE A 84 -8.45 -23.92 25.85
C ILE A 84 -7.41 -24.96 26.22
N ARG A 85 -6.79 -25.59 25.22
CA ARG A 85 -5.67 -26.51 25.37
C ARG A 85 -4.38 -25.73 25.64
N ILE A 86 -3.72 -26.05 26.73
CA ILE A 86 -2.45 -25.45 27.19
C ILE A 86 -1.29 -26.45 27.20
N GLY A 87 -1.52 -27.69 26.74
CA GLY A 87 -0.52 -28.75 26.63
C GLY A 87 -1.17 -30.11 26.34
N LYS A 88 -0.36 -31.18 26.26
CA LYS A 88 -0.86 -32.56 26.08
C LYS A 88 -1.80 -32.90 27.23
N ASN A 89 -3.05 -33.21 26.91
CA ASN A 89 -4.10 -33.55 27.88
C ASN A 89 -4.29 -32.51 29.02
N LYS A 90 -4.04 -31.22 28.74
CA LYS A 90 -4.19 -30.11 29.69
C LYS A 90 -5.06 -29.01 29.09
N TYR A 91 -6.16 -28.71 29.76
CA TYR A 91 -7.18 -27.76 29.32
C TYR A 91 -7.60 -26.83 30.46
N ILE A 92 -8.01 -25.61 30.14
CA ILE A 92 -8.56 -24.64 31.10
C ILE A 92 -9.84 -24.02 30.55
N LYS A 93 -10.75 -23.58 31.41
CA LYS A 93 -11.98 -22.91 30.97
C LYS A 93 -11.65 -21.61 30.24
N LYS A 94 -12.29 -21.38 29.08
CA LYS A 94 -12.06 -20.18 28.26
C LYS A 94 -12.38 -18.88 29.02
N SER A 95 -13.35 -18.91 29.94
CA SER A 95 -13.75 -17.76 30.78
C SER A 95 -12.65 -17.27 31.72
N ASN A 96 -11.71 -18.14 32.10
CA ASN A 96 -10.67 -17.82 33.08
C ASN A 96 -9.42 -17.23 32.43
N VAL A 97 -9.47 -16.94 31.13
CA VAL A 97 -8.38 -16.33 30.39
C VAL A 97 -8.85 -15.13 29.59
N ARG A 98 -7.94 -14.19 29.43
CA ARG A 98 -8.03 -13.12 28.44
C ARG A 98 -6.88 -13.27 27.47
N LYS A 99 -7.19 -13.28 26.17
CA LYS A 99 -6.15 -13.23 25.15
C LYS A 99 -5.38 -11.93 25.31
N ILE A 100 -4.06 -12.00 25.18
CA ILE A 100 -3.25 -10.79 25.04
C ILE A 100 -3.50 -10.30 23.61
N LYS A 101 -4.04 -9.09 23.49
CA LYS A 101 -4.12 -8.42 22.19
C LYS A 101 -2.67 -8.13 21.77
N LYS A 102 -2.33 -8.43 20.52
CA LYS A 102 -1.00 -8.13 19.96
C LYS A 102 -0.82 -6.63 19.67
N TYR A 103 -1.90 -5.85 19.76
CA TYR A 103 -1.96 -4.42 19.47
C TYR A 103 -2.36 -3.64 20.74
N LEU A 104 -1.92 -2.39 20.84
CA LEU A 104 -2.19 -1.45 21.93
C LEU A 104 -3.65 -0.99 21.91
N PHE A 105 -4.08 -0.36 20.83
CA PHE A 105 -5.45 0.16 20.62
C PHE A 105 -5.78 0.18 19.12
N THR A 106 -6.99 0.63 18.79
CA THR A 106 -7.41 0.85 17.41
C THR A 106 -7.70 2.33 17.19
N ILE A 107 -7.38 2.82 15.99
CA ILE A 107 -7.78 4.14 15.50
C ILE A 107 -8.74 3.97 14.32
N ASN A 108 -9.49 5.03 14.00
CA ASN A 108 -10.25 5.12 12.77
C ASN A 108 -9.74 6.34 12.00
N LEU A 109 -9.29 6.13 10.77
CA LEU A 109 -8.80 7.18 9.89
C LEU A 109 -9.94 7.56 8.95
N GLU A 110 -10.41 8.81 8.99
CA GLU A 110 -11.52 9.24 8.11
C GLU A 110 -11.02 9.56 6.71
N ASN A 111 -9.74 9.97 6.60
CA ASN A 111 -9.01 10.19 5.36
C ASN A 111 -7.77 9.29 5.26
N TYR A 112 -7.19 9.20 4.06
CA TYR A 112 -5.93 8.47 3.85
C TYR A 112 -4.79 9.14 4.62
N VAL A 113 -4.00 8.31 5.30
CA VAL A 113 -2.79 8.74 6.00
C VAL A 113 -1.61 7.89 5.52
N SER A 114 -0.58 8.54 5.02
CA SER A 114 0.61 7.88 4.49
C SER A 114 1.49 7.31 5.61
N ALA A 115 1.97 6.09 5.38
CA ALA A 115 2.89 5.44 6.30
C ALA A 115 4.36 5.73 5.98
N HIS A 116 5.16 5.71 7.04
CA HIS A 116 6.58 5.99 7.06
C HIS A 116 7.36 4.79 7.62
N VAL A 117 8.60 4.62 7.17
CA VAL A 117 9.54 3.66 7.75
C VAL A 117 10.47 4.39 8.73
N ILE A 118 10.51 3.96 9.99
CA ILE A 118 11.46 4.45 11.02
C ILE A 118 12.58 3.39 11.14
N PRO A 119 13.90 3.72 11.09
CA PRO A 119 14.54 4.94 11.58
C PRO A 119 15.39 5.70 10.53
N GLN A 120 14.86 5.97 9.32
CA GLN A 120 15.41 6.99 8.41
C GLN A 120 14.45 7.29 7.25
N LYS A 121 13.69 8.38 7.42
CA LYS A 121 13.28 9.42 6.45
C LYS A 121 12.64 9.11 5.09
N ASP A 122 12.26 7.87 4.76
CA ASP A 122 11.46 7.62 3.55
C ASP A 122 10.05 7.13 3.89
N SER A 123 9.05 7.71 3.22
CA SER A 123 7.69 7.16 3.18
C SER A 123 7.75 5.74 2.64
N ALA A 124 7.10 4.80 3.32
CA ALA A 124 6.97 3.44 2.82
C ALA A 124 6.12 3.51 1.54
N PHE A 125 6.72 3.22 0.38
CA PHE A 125 6.04 3.22 -0.92
C PHE A 125 4.60 2.70 -0.84
N GLY A 126 3.63 3.53 -1.21
CA GLY A 126 2.27 3.13 -1.55
C GLY A 126 1.40 2.56 -0.42
N ASN A 127 1.72 2.77 0.85
CA ASN A 127 0.90 2.29 1.96
C ASN A 127 0.14 3.43 2.64
N ASP A 128 -0.91 3.91 1.99
CA ASP A 128 -1.89 4.76 2.65
C ASP A 128 -2.87 3.92 3.46
N PHE A 129 -3.16 4.37 4.67
CA PHE A 129 -4.10 3.71 5.56
C PHE A 129 -5.36 4.55 5.70
N ILE A 130 -6.54 3.90 5.60
CA ILE A 130 -7.84 4.49 5.86
C ILE A 130 -8.69 3.56 6.72
N GLY A 131 -9.71 4.10 7.39
CA GLY A 131 -10.63 3.34 8.21
C GLY A 131 -9.95 2.75 9.46
N LYS A 132 -10.45 1.60 9.91
CA LYS A 132 -10.10 1.06 11.22
C LYS A 132 -8.74 0.37 11.23
N GLN A 133 -7.76 0.99 11.89
CA GLN A 133 -6.40 0.46 12.02
C GLN A 133 -6.06 -0.01 13.43
N LYS A 134 -5.17 -1.00 13.55
CA LYS A 134 -4.63 -1.48 14.83
C LYS A 134 -3.25 -0.88 15.04
N ILE A 135 -3.03 -0.29 16.20
CA ILE A 135 -1.73 0.28 16.57
C ILE A 135 -0.99 -0.70 17.46
N TYR A 136 0.21 -1.08 17.06
CA TYR A 136 1.04 -2.09 17.72
C TYR A 136 2.10 -1.48 18.64
N GLU A 137 2.56 -0.27 18.32
CA GLU A 137 3.64 0.41 19.04
C GLU A 137 3.50 1.93 18.94
N LYS A 138 4.16 2.64 19.86
CA LYS A 138 4.28 4.10 19.87
C LYS A 138 5.74 4.47 20.10
N GLN A 139 6.22 5.47 19.37
CA GLN A 139 7.56 6.00 19.54
C GLN A 139 7.55 7.53 19.43
N ARG A 140 8.54 8.18 20.04
CA ARG A 140 8.83 9.60 19.83
C ARG A 140 10.20 9.73 19.17
N ASP A 141 10.31 10.54 18.13
CA ASP A 141 11.59 10.80 17.47
C ASP A 141 12.37 11.95 18.14
N SER A 142 13.59 12.20 17.66
CA SER A 142 14.46 13.28 18.15
C SER A 142 13.87 14.68 17.98
N ASN A 143 12.93 14.85 17.05
CA ASN A 143 12.28 16.12 16.76
C ASN A 143 11.01 16.31 17.62
N GLY A 144 10.71 15.34 18.49
CA GLY A 144 9.55 15.37 19.37
C GLY A 144 8.27 14.85 18.73
N ASN A 145 8.29 14.37 17.49
CA ASN A 145 7.11 13.85 16.80
C ASN A 145 6.73 12.48 17.39
N GLU A 146 5.42 12.24 17.51
CA GLU A 146 4.89 10.95 17.95
C GLU A 146 4.49 10.09 16.76
N TRP A 147 4.91 8.83 16.77
CA TRP A 147 4.71 7.86 15.69
C TRP A 147 3.94 6.64 16.17
N LEU A 148 3.03 6.12 15.33
CA LEU A 148 2.12 5.01 15.64
C LEU A 148 2.34 3.84 14.67
N ALA A 149 2.86 2.71 15.13
CA ALA A 149 3.09 1.55 14.27
C ALA A 149 1.78 0.83 13.90
N VAL A 150 1.44 0.78 12.61
CA VAL A 150 0.29 0.01 12.09
C VAL A 150 0.67 -1.41 11.68
N ASN A 151 1.95 -1.64 11.39
CA ASN A 151 2.54 -2.97 11.30
C ASN A 151 4.05 -2.89 11.63
N LYS A 152 4.82 -3.94 11.33
CA LYS A 152 6.26 -3.98 11.64
C LYS A 152 7.11 -2.96 10.88
N ASP A 153 6.66 -2.56 9.69
CA ASP A 153 7.43 -1.74 8.74
C ASP A 153 6.79 -0.35 8.53
N ASN A 154 5.53 -0.15 8.94
CA ASN A 154 4.75 1.05 8.66
C ASN A 154 4.34 1.79 9.94
N TRP A 155 4.67 3.07 9.99
CA TRP A 155 4.36 4.00 11.08
C TRP A 155 3.58 5.20 10.56
N LEU A 156 2.54 5.61 11.30
CA LEU A 156 1.78 6.82 11.01
C LEU A 156 2.25 7.94 11.92
N LEU A 157 2.45 9.14 11.37
CA LEU A 157 2.70 10.33 12.17
C LEU A 157 1.41 10.72 12.91
N LYS A 158 1.48 10.92 14.21
CA LYS A 158 0.30 11.14 15.05
C LYS A 158 -0.46 12.41 14.67
N THR A 159 0.24 13.48 14.28
CA THR A 159 -0.40 14.72 13.81
C THR A 159 -1.23 14.47 12.57
N ASP A 160 -0.76 13.64 11.64
CA ASP A 160 -1.48 13.32 10.41
C ASP A 160 -2.71 12.44 10.71
N VAL A 161 -2.58 11.52 11.67
CA VAL A 161 -3.72 10.75 12.20
C VAL A 161 -4.76 11.66 12.84
N GLU A 162 -4.35 12.65 13.63
CA GLU A 162 -5.24 13.62 14.27
C GLU A 162 -5.91 14.54 13.23
N ASN A 163 -5.17 14.97 12.22
CA ASN A 163 -5.68 15.76 11.10
C ASN A 163 -6.61 14.93 10.21
N SER A 164 -6.44 13.61 10.10
CA SER A 164 -7.39 12.74 9.41
C SER A 164 -8.78 12.71 10.03
N SER A 165 -8.93 13.19 11.28
CA SER A 165 -10.21 13.33 12.01
C SER A 165 -10.73 14.76 12.02
N LYS A 166 -9.96 15.73 11.52
CA LYS A 166 -10.41 17.11 11.37
C LYS A 166 -11.14 17.20 10.04
N LYS A 167 -12.41 17.59 10.12
CA LYS A 167 -13.15 18.11 8.99
C LYS A 167 -12.50 19.44 8.61
N ASP A 168 -11.47 19.38 7.78
CA ASP A 168 -11.04 20.59 7.08
C ASP A 168 -12.19 20.97 6.16
N LYS A 169 -12.89 22.04 6.56
CA LYS A 169 -13.87 22.75 5.73
C LYS A 169 -13.13 23.57 4.68
N ASP A 170 -12.27 22.92 3.92
CA ASP A 170 -11.85 23.41 2.63
C ASP A 170 -12.70 22.66 1.62
N ASP A 171 -13.77 23.34 1.19
CA ASP A 171 -14.89 22.84 0.37
C ASP A 171 -14.48 22.31 -1.03
N ALA A 172 -13.20 22.09 -1.31
CA ALA A 172 -12.70 21.68 -2.64
C ALA A 172 -12.54 20.16 -2.83
N ASP A 173 -12.33 19.37 -1.76
CA ASP A 173 -11.98 17.94 -1.89
C ASP A 173 -13.13 16.96 -1.54
N GLN A 174 -14.19 17.42 -0.86
CA GLN A 174 -15.31 16.55 -0.46
C GLN A 174 -16.35 16.34 -1.57
N GLU A 175 -16.42 17.24 -2.56
CA GLU A 175 -17.36 17.12 -3.67
C GLU A 175 -16.96 16.02 -4.67
N ASN A 176 -15.66 15.69 -4.78
CA ASN A 176 -15.18 14.76 -5.81
C ASN A 176 -15.15 13.28 -5.39
N ARG A 177 -15.30 12.95 -4.09
CA ARG A 177 -15.36 11.56 -3.60
C ARG A 177 -16.75 10.99 -3.36
N SER A 178 -17.76 11.84 -3.17
CA SER A 178 -19.15 11.38 -3.17
C SER A 178 -19.59 10.90 -4.56
N ILE A 179 -18.93 11.36 -5.62
CA ILE A 179 -19.19 11.05 -7.04
C ILE A 179 -18.76 9.62 -7.44
N LEU A 180 -17.81 9.00 -6.73
CA LEU A 180 -17.36 7.64 -7.07
C LEU A 180 -18.42 6.56 -6.77
N SER A 181 -19.41 6.87 -5.92
CA SER A 181 -20.49 5.93 -5.58
C SER A 181 -21.76 6.07 -6.44
N SER A 182 -21.84 7.11 -7.29
CA SER A 182 -23.01 7.40 -8.13
C SER A 182 -22.72 7.49 -9.63
N SER A 183 -21.44 7.49 -10.04
CA SER A 183 -21.08 7.59 -11.46
C SER A 183 -21.37 6.28 -12.21
N PRO A 184 -21.99 6.35 -13.41
CA PRO A 184 -22.17 5.17 -14.25
C PRO A 184 -20.81 4.58 -14.64
N LYS A 185 -20.72 3.25 -14.59
CA LYS A 185 -19.53 2.48 -14.98
C LYS A 185 -19.19 2.77 -16.44
N LYS A 186 -18.00 3.27 -16.72
CA LYS A 186 -17.48 3.45 -18.09
C LYS A 186 -17.00 2.12 -18.66
N THR A 187 -17.22 1.92 -19.94
CA THR A 187 -16.63 0.84 -20.72
C THR A 187 -15.15 1.11 -21.02
N ILE A 188 -14.40 0.06 -21.35
CA ILE A 188 -12.99 0.19 -21.73
C ILE A 188 -12.82 1.09 -22.97
N THR A 189 -13.74 1.03 -23.93
CA THR A 189 -13.74 1.88 -25.13
C THR A 189 -13.93 3.36 -24.79
N GLU A 190 -14.76 3.68 -23.80
CA GLU A 190 -14.95 5.06 -23.33
C GLU A 190 -13.72 5.61 -22.60
N ILE A 191 -12.94 4.75 -21.94
CA ILE A 191 -11.70 5.15 -21.24
C ILE A 191 -10.55 5.32 -22.24
N LYS A 192 -10.40 4.40 -23.20
CA LYS A 192 -9.28 4.38 -24.16
C LYS A 192 -9.45 5.34 -25.34
N ASN A 193 -10.52 6.14 -25.39
CA ASN A 193 -10.73 7.08 -26.50
C ASN A 193 -9.85 8.34 -26.39
N ASP A 194 -9.66 9.02 -27.51
CA ASP A 194 -8.76 10.18 -27.59
C ASP A 194 -9.25 11.36 -26.73
N SER A 195 -10.57 11.53 -26.58
CA SER A 195 -11.15 12.62 -25.77
C SER A 195 -10.86 12.43 -24.28
N TYR A 196 -11.08 11.22 -23.76
CA TYR A 196 -10.78 10.88 -22.37
C TYR A 196 -9.28 10.96 -22.08
N THR A 197 -8.46 10.47 -23.01
CA THR A 197 -6.99 10.56 -22.92
C THR A 197 -6.54 12.02 -22.83
N LYS A 198 -7.03 12.87 -23.74
CA LYS A 198 -6.70 14.29 -23.76
C LYS A 198 -7.18 15.01 -22.49
N ALA A 199 -8.33 14.63 -21.95
CA ALA A 199 -8.83 15.18 -20.69
C ALA A 199 -7.90 14.87 -19.50
N ILE A 200 -7.25 13.69 -19.46
CA ILE A 200 -6.24 13.39 -18.43
C ILE A 200 -5.00 14.27 -18.64
N GLU A 201 -4.50 14.36 -19.87
CA GLU A 201 -3.32 15.17 -20.22
C GLU A 201 -3.52 16.65 -19.88
N ASP A 202 -4.66 17.23 -20.27
CA ASP A 202 -5.05 18.60 -19.96
C ASP A 202 -5.22 18.81 -18.44
N SER A 203 -5.86 17.86 -17.76
CA SER A 203 -6.06 17.91 -16.30
C SER A 203 -4.74 17.89 -15.54
N PHE A 204 -3.79 17.05 -15.95
CA PHE A 204 -2.48 16.96 -15.33
C PHE A 204 -1.74 18.30 -15.42
N LEU A 205 -1.69 18.89 -16.62
CA LEU A 205 -1.05 20.18 -16.85
C LEU A 205 -1.74 21.31 -16.04
N SER A 206 -3.07 21.33 -16.05
CA SER A 206 -3.86 22.32 -15.32
C SER A 206 -3.63 22.26 -13.81
N GLN A 207 -3.69 21.07 -13.21
CA GLN A 207 -3.48 20.87 -11.78
C GLN A 207 -2.04 21.17 -11.35
N LEU A 208 -1.05 20.78 -12.16
CA LEU A 208 0.35 21.15 -11.90
C LEU A 208 0.54 22.67 -11.97
N ASN A 209 -0.08 23.35 -12.93
CA ASN A 209 -0.01 24.80 -13.04
C ASN A 209 -0.69 25.51 -11.87
N ALA A 210 -1.81 24.99 -11.37
CA ALA A 210 -2.45 25.50 -10.15
C ALA A 210 -1.50 25.38 -8.94
N LEU A 211 -0.84 24.22 -8.79
CA LEU A 211 0.17 24.01 -7.74
C LEU A 211 1.36 24.98 -7.88
N ARG A 212 1.88 25.17 -9.09
CA ARG A 212 2.99 26.09 -9.36
C ARG A 212 2.61 27.52 -9.03
N ASN A 213 1.42 27.99 -9.45
CA ASN A 213 0.92 29.32 -9.12
C ASN A 213 0.79 29.52 -7.60
N ASN A 214 0.26 28.53 -6.87
CA ASN A 214 0.16 28.59 -5.40
C ASN A 214 1.54 28.72 -4.74
N LYS A 215 2.57 28.11 -5.33
CA LYS A 215 3.97 28.24 -4.88
C LYS A 215 4.69 29.50 -5.41
N GLY A 216 3.98 30.43 -6.04
CA GLY A 216 4.57 31.63 -6.63
C GLY A 216 5.44 31.38 -7.85
N MET A 217 5.29 30.22 -8.50
CA MET A 217 6.05 29.81 -9.68
C MET A 217 5.26 30.10 -10.97
N ARG A 218 5.99 30.36 -12.07
CA ARG A 218 5.37 30.50 -13.39
C ARG A 218 4.73 29.18 -13.85
N PRO A 219 3.51 29.21 -14.40
CA PRO A 219 2.88 28.03 -14.97
C PRO A 219 3.64 27.59 -16.22
N PHE A 220 3.61 26.28 -16.49
CA PHE A 220 4.00 25.72 -17.77
C PHE A 220 3.04 26.15 -18.88
N ILE A 221 3.60 26.48 -20.03
CA ILE A 221 2.88 26.74 -21.26
C ILE A 221 2.83 25.43 -22.06
N TYR A 222 1.63 25.05 -22.49
CA TYR A 222 1.44 23.90 -23.37
C TYR A 222 2.33 24.00 -24.62
N ASN A 223 2.93 22.88 -25.02
CA ASN A 223 3.72 22.79 -26.23
C ASN A 223 3.41 21.52 -27.03
N GLU A 224 2.91 21.70 -28.24
CA GLU A 224 2.49 20.62 -29.15
C GLU A 224 3.62 19.65 -29.50
N ALA A 225 4.84 20.15 -29.72
CA ALA A 225 5.98 19.31 -30.07
C ALA A 225 6.42 18.42 -28.90
N LEU A 226 6.43 18.96 -27.68
CA LEU A 226 6.68 18.17 -26.47
C LEU A 226 5.56 17.16 -26.22
N HIS A 227 4.31 17.52 -26.47
CA HIS A 227 3.18 16.61 -26.32
C HIS A 227 3.27 15.44 -27.30
N SER A 228 3.51 15.73 -28.58
CA SER A 228 3.72 14.70 -29.62
C SER A 228 4.89 13.77 -29.26
N TYR A 229 5.98 14.33 -28.74
CA TYR A 229 7.13 13.55 -28.28
C TYR A 229 6.81 12.70 -27.04
N ALA A 230 6.09 13.25 -26.06
CA ALA A 230 5.65 12.53 -24.87
C ALA A 230 4.76 11.34 -25.22
N LYS A 231 3.83 11.48 -26.20
CA LYS A 231 3.02 10.35 -26.69
C LYS A 231 3.84 9.25 -27.34
N LEU A 232 4.86 9.62 -28.11
CA LEU A 232 5.81 8.65 -28.67
C LEU A 232 6.54 7.92 -27.54
N ARG A 233 7.08 8.66 -26.57
CA ARG A 233 7.77 8.10 -25.41
C ARG A 233 6.88 7.19 -24.59
N ALA A 234 5.62 7.53 -24.36
CA ALA A 234 4.67 6.70 -23.61
C ALA A 234 4.47 5.33 -24.27
N LYS A 235 4.42 5.28 -25.61
CA LYS A 235 4.35 4.02 -26.37
C LYS A 235 5.63 3.21 -26.27
N GLU A 236 6.79 3.86 -26.25
CA GLU A 236 8.08 3.21 -26.07
C GLU A 236 8.18 2.60 -24.66
N THR A 237 7.73 3.30 -23.63
CA THR A 237 7.80 2.82 -22.23
C THR A 237 6.86 1.67 -21.92
N LEU A 238 5.76 1.51 -22.68
CA LEU A 238 4.91 0.32 -22.57
C LEU A 238 5.65 -0.96 -22.97
N ARG A 239 6.62 -0.87 -23.89
CA ARG A 239 7.43 -2.03 -24.31
C ARG A 239 8.59 -2.26 -23.35
N ASN A 240 9.20 -1.19 -22.87
CA ASN A 240 10.30 -1.23 -21.93
C ASN A 240 10.29 0.03 -21.06
N TYR A 241 9.95 -0.12 -19.78
CA TYR A 241 9.79 0.99 -18.85
C TYR A 241 11.15 1.60 -18.49
N SER A 242 11.59 2.59 -19.27
CA SER A 242 12.92 3.18 -19.19
C SER A 242 12.98 4.62 -19.69
N HIS A 243 13.83 5.43 -19.06
CA HIS A 243 14.25 6.76 -19.53
C HIS A 243 15.23 6.71 -20.72
N VAL A 244 15.75 5.51 -21.03
CA VAL A 244 16.55 5.27 -22.24
C VAL A 244 15.62 4.75 -23.33
N ARG A 245 15.68 5.39 -24.50
CA ARG A 245 14.85 5.05 -25.66
C ARG A 245 15.31 3.72 -26.28
N PRO A 246 14.47 3.08 -27.12
CA PRO A 246 14.83 1.82 -27.79
C PRO A 246 16.07 1.92 -28.69
N ASN A 247 16.40 3.11 -29.18
CA ASN A 247 17.63 3.37 -29.95
C ASN A 247 18.89 3.55 -29.08
N GLY A 248 18.77 3.46 -27.75
CA GLY A 248 19.88 3.62 -26.80
C GLY A 248 20.14 5.06 -26.34
N GLU A 249 19.46 6.05 -26.93
CA GLU A 249 19.64 7.46 -26.58
C GLU A 249 18.77 7.89 -25.38
N LYS A 250 19.22 8.91 -24.66
CA LYS A 250 18.39 9.63 -23.70
C LYS A 250 17.72 10.83 -24.39
N THR A 251 16.57 11.22 -23.87
CA THR A 251 15.92 12.46 -24.28
C THR A 251 16.77 13.68 -23.91
N LYS A 252 16.66 14.75 -24.71
CA LYS A 252 17.27 16.06 -24.42
C LYS A 252 16.38 16.95 -23.55
N PHE A 253 15.14 16.55 -23.34
CA PHE A 253 14.16 17.28 -22.53
C PHE A 253 14.21 16.79 -21.08
N GLY A 254 13.74 17.61 -20.14
CA GLY A 254 13.29 17.08 -18.87
C GLY A 254 12.18 16.05 -19.12
N GLU A 255 12.20 14.94 -18.38
CA GLU A 255 11.26 13.83 -18.56
C GLU A 255 10.90 13.24 -17.21
N VAL A 256 9.60 13.19 -16.93
CA VAL A 256 9.04 12.32 -15.89
C VAL A 256 8.17 11.26 -16.55
N LEU A 257 8.18 10.06 -15.99
CA LEU A 257 7.39 8.94 -16.49
C LEU A 257 6.74 8.17 -15.34
N ALA A 258 5.48 7.77 -15.53
CA ALA A 258 4.71 6.98 -14.57
C ALA A 258 3.90 5.90 -15.28
N GLY A 259 3.80 4.73 -14.65
CA GLY A 259 2.73 3.77 -14.90
C GLY A 259 1.52 4.12 -14.03
N GLY A 260 0.32 4.07 -14.61
CA GLY A 260 -0.93 4.44 -13.96
C GLY A 260 -2.08 3.50 -14.32
N THR A 261 -3.19 3.65 -13.62
CA THR A 261 -4.45 2.94 -13.92
C THR A 261 -5.62 3.91 -13.92
N ALA A 262 -6.42 3.91 -14.98
CA ALA A 262 -7.68 4.64 -15.02
C ALA A 262 -8.83 3.71 -14.58
N SER A 263 -9.52 4.09 -13.51
CA SER A 263 -10.68 3.37 -13.00
C SER A 263 -11.90 3.57 -13.90
N ALA A 264 -12.69 2.53 -14.10
CA ALA A 264 -13.98 2.60 -14.80
C ALA A 264 -15.01 3.51 -14.12
N TYR A 265 -14.77 3.86 -12.86
CA TYR A 265 -15.61 4.77 -12.08
C TYR A 265 -14.98 6.16 -11.93
N GLY A 266 -13.70 6.32 -12.29
CA GLY A 266 -12.94 7.56 -12.14
C GLY A 266 -13.16 8.54 -13.29
N SER A 267 -12.96 9.82 -13.01
CA SER A 267 -12.88 10.87 -14.04
C SER A 267 -11.43 11.07 -14.52
N PRO A 268 -11.23 11.71 -15.68
CA PRO A 268 -9.89 12.10 -16.15
C PRO A 268 -9.13 12.95 -15.13
N GLU A 269 -9.83 13.87 -14.44
CA GLU A 269 -9.26 14.79 -13.45
C GLU A 269 -8.73 14.04 -12.23
N ILE A 270 -9.48 13.05 -11.73
CA ILE A 270 -9.07 12.19 -10.62
C ILE A 270 -7.84 11.37 -11.03
N THR A 271 -7.88 10.76 -12.22
CA THR A 271 -6.77 9.95 -12.74
C THR A 271 -5.49 10.79 -12.87
N ALA A 272 -5.60 12.01 -13.41
CA ALA A 272 -4.48 12.94 -13.51
C ALA A 272 -3.93 13.35 -12.13
N LYS A 273 -4.83 13.60 -11.17
CA LYS A 273 -4.48 14.00 -9.81
C LYS A 273 -3.69 12.91 -9.09
N GLU A 274 -4.12 11.65 -9.21
CA GLU A 274 -3.44 10.51 -8.58
C GLU A 274 -1.98 10.41 -9.05
N ILE A 275 -1.74 10.55 -10.36
CA ILE A 275 -0.37 10.53 -10.91
C ILE A 275 0.43 11.76 -10.48
N LEU A 276 -0.18 12.95 -10.50
CA LEU A 276 0.49 14.17 -10.09
C LEU A 276 0.88 14.13 -8.60
N ASP A 277 -0.02 13.67 -7.73
CA ASP A 277 0.24 13.51 -6.30
C ASP A 277 1.38 12.52 -6.07
N CYS A 278 1.46 11.42 -6.86
CA CYS A 278 2.60 10.50 -6.81
C CYS A 278 3.93 11.21 -7.08
N PHE A 279 4.01 12.04 -8.12
CA PHE A 279 5.23 12.78 -8.42
C PHE A 279 5.57 13.86 -7.40
N ILE A 280 4.56 14.57 -6.86
CA ILE A 280 4.81 15.75 -6.01
C ILE A 280 5.02 15.36 -4.55
N TYR A 281 4.24 14.40 -4.04
CA TYR A 281 4.18 14.09 -2.61
C TYR A 281 4.70 12.70 -2.27
N TYR A 282 4.82 11.79 -3.24
CA TYR A 282 5.17 10.38 -3.00
C TYR A 282 6.35 9.87 -3.85
N ASP A 283 7.32 10.74 -4.13
CA ASP A 283 8.43 10.46 -5.06
C ASP A 283 9.78 10.09 -4.38
N ALA A 284 9.73 9.66 -3.12
CA ALA A 284 10.92 9.46 -2.31
C ALA A 284 11.92 8.44 -2.89
N ALA A 285 11.48 7.31 -3.50
CA ALA A 285 12.42 6.32 -4.04
C ALA A 285 13.02 6.73 -5.38
N SER A 286 12.46 7.75 -6.03
CA SER A 286 13.14 8.43 -7.14
C SER A 286 14.04 9.54 -6.62
N ASN A 287 14.31 9.59 -5.31
CA ASN A 287 15.02 10.67 -4.64
C ASN A 287 14.44 12.05 -4.97
N TRP A 288 13.11 12.12 -5.08
CA TRP A 288 12.35 13.33 -5.41
C TRP A 288 12.68 13.97 -6.76
N GLN A 289 13.34 13.25 -7.66
CA GLN A 289 13.76 13.78 -8.96
C GLN A 289 12.56 14.22 -9.82
N HIS A 290 11.42 13.52 -9.78
CA HIS A 290 10.24 13.94 -10.54
C HIS A 290 9.65 15.24 -9.98
N ARG A 291 9.48 15.33 -8.64
CA ARG A 291 9.00 16.55 -7.97
C ARG A 291 9.89 17.74 -8.33
N ASP A 292 11.18 17.57 -8.16
CA ASP A 292 12.15 18.66 -8.30
C ASP A 292 12.22 19.13 -9.77
N LEU A 293 12.05 18.22 -10.74
CA LEU A 293 11.89 18.59 -12.15
C LEU A 293 10.57 19.33 -12.43
N LEU A 294 9.44 18.84 -11.91
CA LEU A 294 8.12 19.45 -12.13
C LEU A 294 7.96 20.81 -11.43
N LEU A 295 8.69 21.04 -10.34
CA LEU A 295 8.72 22.31 -9.61
C LEU A 295 9.96 23.15 -9.92
N ASN A 296 10.73 22.79 -10.95
CA ASN A 296 11.86 23.59 -11.39
C ASN A 296 11.37 24.90 -12.03
N PRO A 297 11.83 26.09 -11.60
CA PRO A 297 11.41 27.35 -12.17
C PRO A 297 12.01 27.62 -13.56
N ASN A 298 13.08 26.92 -13.94
CA ASN A 298 13.76 27.13 -15.23
C ASN A 298 12.98 26.54 -16.41
N TYR A 299 12.15 25.53 -16.16
CA TYR A 299 11.31 24.95 -17.20
C TYR A 299 10.00 25.74 -17.32
N THR A 300 9.61 26.03 -18.56
CA THR A 300 8.48 26.91 -18.85
C THR A 300 7.52 26.34 -19.89
N LYS A 301 7.92 25.30 -20.62
CA LYS A 301 7.06 24.62 -21.60
C LYS A 301 6.92 23.14 -21.26
N MET A 302 5.73 22.59 -21.48
CA MET A 302 5.43 21.18 -21.18
C MET A 302 4.52 20.56 -22.24
N GLY A 303 4.70 19.27 -22.47
CA GLY A 303 3.71 18.40 -23.10
C GLY A 303 3.56 17.11 -22.30
N VAL A 304 2.33 16.62 -22.18
CA VAL A 304 1.97 15.41 -21.44
C VAL A 304 1.38 14.42 -22.43
N GLY A 305 1.83 13.17 -22.43
CA GLY A 305 1.38 12.15 -23.37
C GLY A 305 1.10 10.82 -22.69
N ILE A 306 -0.01 10.18 -23.08
CA ILE A 306 -0.43 8.89 -22.54
C ILE A 306 -0.42 7.79 -23.61
N ALA A 307 -0.08 6.57 -23.19
CA ALA A 307 -0.27 5.36 -23.96
C ALA A 307 -0.95 4.27 -23.12
N TRP A 308 -2.09 3.78 -23.59
CA TRP A 308 -2.86 2.72 -22.93
C TRP A 308 -2.23 1.33 -23.14
N ASP A 309 -2.11 0.56 -22.07
CA ASP A 309 -1.75 -0.85 -22.16
C ASP A 309 -2.96 -1.67 -22.62
N LYS A 310 -2.77 -2.41 -23.72
CA LYS A 310 -3.82 -3.21 -24.36
C LYS A 310 -4.08 -4.52 -23.63
N ASN A 311 -3.19 -4.94 -22.72
CA ASN A 311 -3.23 -6.24 -22.04
C ASN A 311 -3.69 -6.15 -20.58
N THR A 312 -3.84 -4.94 -20.04
CA THR A 312 -4.29 -4.71 -18.65
C THR A 312 -5.75 -4.30 -18.62
N ASP A 313 -6.64 -5.25 -18.87
CA ASP A 313 -8.06 -5.08 -18.55
C ASP A 313 -8.31 -5.81 -17.22
N TYR A 314 -8.28 -5.04 -16.12
CA TYR A 314 -8.48 -5.59 -14.78
C TYR A 314 -9.97 -5.89 -14.56
N ALA A 315 -10.46 -7.00 -15.10
CA ALA A 315 -11.83 -7.49 -14.92
C ALA A 315 -12.91 -6.39 -15.14
N ASP A 316 -12.75 -5.60 -16.21
CA ASP A 316 -13.59 -4.46 -16.59
C ASP A 316 -13.70 -3.33 -15.53
N ALA A 317 -12.76 -3.26 -14.57
CA ALA A 317 -12.78 -2.27 -13.50
C ALA A 317 -11.74 -1.15 -13.68
N ALA A 318 -10.65 -1.40 -14.40
CA ALA A 318 -9.62 -0.42 -14.67
C ALA A 318 -8.77 -0.79 -15.90
N VAL A 319 -8.15 0.22 -16.48
CA VAL A 319 -7.22 0.10 -17.62
C VAL A 319 -5.87 0.70 -17.25
N GLY A 320 -4.79 -0.05 -17.46
CA GLY A 320 -3.41 0.44 -17.29
C GLY A 320 -2.96 1.37 -18.42
N PHE A 321 -2.09 2.32 -18.10
CA PHE A 321 -1.43 3.21 -19.07
C PHE A 321 -0.05 3.65 -18.58
N ASN A 322 0.76 4.16 -19.49
CA ASN A 322 1.94 4.95 -19.14
C ASN A 322 1.71 6.42 -19.50
N LEU A 323 2.13 7.32 -18.62
CA LEU A 323 2.15 8.76 -18.80
C LEU A 323 3.60 9.25 -18.86
N ILE A 324 3.87 10.14 -19.82
CA ILE A 324 5.12 10.89 -19.93
C ILE A 324 4.78 12.38 -19.86
N ALA A 325 5.56 13.15 -19.11
CA ALA A 325 5.59 14.60 -19.28
C ALA A 325 7.01 15.04 -19.64
N ASN A 326 7.13 15.76 -20.76
CA ASN A 326 8.37 16.33 -21.24
C ASN A 326 8.33 17.85 -21.15
N PHE A 327 9.47 18.46 -20.81
CA PHE A 327 9.55 19.90 -20.56
C PHE A 327 10.96 20.47 -20.78
N TYR A 328 11.03 21.77 -21.06
CA TYR A 328 12.26 22.56 -21.13
C TYR A 328 12.03 24.04 -20.76
#